data_AF-A0A2G3JYE0-F1
#
_entry.id   AF-A0A2G3JYE0-F1
#
_cell.length_a   1.000
_cell.length_b   1.000
_cell.length_c   1.000
_cell.angle_alpha   90.00
_cell.angle_beta   90.00
_cell.angle_gamma   90.00
#
_symmetry.space_group_name_H-M   'P 1'
#
loop_
_entity.id
_entity.type
_entity.pdbx_description
1 polymer ?
#
loop_
_entity_poly.entity_id
_entity_poly.type
_entity_poly.pdbx_seq_one_letter_code
_entity_poly.pdbx_strand_id
1 'polypeptide(L)' 'MGRRDITERPGIVEERGRIGDWELDLVIGGQHKDALITLNERLSGLSLQRWIPSKEADKVAVGVIHLLSPLKAFVH' A
#
# COMPACT_ATOMS: atom_id res chain seq x y z
N MET A 1 10.39 -14.99 6.48
CA MET A 1 11.41 -14.04 5.98
C MET A 1 10.69 -12.89 5.31
N GLY A 2 11.09 -11.63 5.52
CA GLY A 2 10.53 -10.53 4.72
C GLY A 2 10.23 -9.21 5.42
N ARG A 3 10.86 -8.90 6.57
CA ARG A 3 10.91 -7.52 7.05
C ARG A 3 12.31 -6.99 6.73
N ARG A 4 12.43 -6.19 5.68
CA ARG A 4 13.62 -5.35 5.48
C ARG A 4 13.46 -4.14 6.37
N ASP A 5 14.52 -3.77 7.07
CA ASP A 5 14.52 -2.58 7.91
C ASP A 5 14.27 -1.35 7.03
N ILE A 6 13.65 -0.31 7.59
CA ILE A 6 13.38 0.92 6.84
C ILE A 6 14.68 1.57 6.34
N THR A 7 15.78 1.33 7.06
CA THR A 7 17.13 1.77 6.68
C THR A 7 17.72 1.03 5.48
N GLU A 8 17.16 -0.13 5.10
CA GLU A 8 17.60 -0.91 3.93
C GLU A 8 16.88 -0.52 2.63
N ARG A 9 15.98 0.47 2.68
CA ARG A 9 15.31 0.97 1.47
C ARG A 9 16.34 1.68 0.58
N PRO A 10 16.32 1.44 -0.75
CA PRO A 10 17.17 2.19 -1.67
C PRO A 10 16.89 3.70 -1.54
N GLY A 11 17.93 4.54 -1.52
CA GLY A 11 17.80 5.99 -1.33
C GLY A 11 16.80 6.66 -2.27
N ILE A 12 16.64 6.13 -3.49
CA ILE A 12 15.65 6.60 -4.48
C ILE A 12 14.19 6.61 -3.97
N VAL A 13 13.85 5.73 -3.02
CA VAL A 13 12.51 5.66 -2.39
C VAL A 13 12.30 6.83 -1.43
N GLU A 14 13.34 7.22 -0.68
CA GLU A 14 13.31 8.37 0.23
C GLU A 14 13.43 9.70 -0.53
N GLU A 15 14.18 9.71 -1.63
CA GLU A 15 14.33 10.86 -2.53
C GLU A 15 13.07 11.18 -3.34
N ARG A 16 12.03 10.31 -3.27
CA ARG A 16 10.80 10.41 -4.07
C ARG A 16 11.11 10.58 -5.56
N GLY A 17 12.12 9.86 -6.07
CA GLY A 17 12.71 10.14 -7.38
C GLY A 17 11.93 9.62 -8.60
N ARG A 18 10.87 8.83 -8.40
CA ARG A 18 10.09 8.22 -9.49
C ARG A 18 8.64 7.93 -9.08
N ILE A 19 7.78 7.80 -10.10
CA ILE A 19 6.38 7.37 -9.92
C ILE A 19 6.33 5.85 -9.74
N GLY A 20 5.58 5.39 -8.76
CA GLY A 20 5.20 3.97 -8.63
C GLY A 20 5.77 3.26 -7.41
N ASP A 21 6.39 4.01 -6.50
CA ASP A 21 6.71 3.54 -5.16
C ASP A 21 5.53 3.88 -4.22
N TRP A 22 4.87 2.86 -3.70
CA TRP A 22 3.64 2.98 -2.91
C TRP A 22 3.86 2.73 -1.42
N GLU A 23 3.27 3.57 -0.57
CA GLU A 23 3.10 3.32 0.86
C GLU A 23 1.73 2.68 1.12
N LEU A 24 1.69 1.61 1.92
CA LEU A 24 0.47 0.94 2.32
C LEU A 24 0.27 1.12 3.82
N ASP A 25 -0.86 1.70 4.20
CA ASP A 25 -1.36 1.67 5.57
C ASP A 25 -2.68 0.90 5.65
N LEU A 26 -2.97 0.41 6.86
CA LEU A 26 -4.20 -0.27 7.18
C LEU A 26 -4.83 0.36 8.42
N VAL A 27 -6.00 0.97 8.25
CA VAL A 27 -6.80 1.49 9.36
C VAL A 27 -7.76 0.40 9.80
N ILE A 28 -7.68 -0.02 11.05
CA ILE A 28 -8.60 -1.03 11.60
C ILE A 28 -9.89 -0.33 12.01
N GLY A 29 -11.01 -0.78 11.45
CA GLY A 29 -12.31 -0.20 11.76
C GLY A 29 -12.85 -0.62 13.13
N GLY A 30 -13.96 0.02 13.51
CA GLY A 30 -14.56 -0.14 14.83
C GLY A 30 -14.89 -1.60 15.16
N GLN A 31 -14.65 -1.99 16.42
CA GLN A 31 -14.87 -3.38 16.89
C GLN A 31 -14.05 -4.44 16.13
N HIS A 32 -12.99 -4.06 15.41
CA HIS A 32 -12.13 -4.96 14.62
C HIS A 32 -12.87 -5.79 13.56
N LYS A 33 -14.00 -5.29 13.06
CA LYS A 33 -14.87 -6.02 12.11
C LYS A 33 -14.50 -5.82 10.65
N ASP A 34 -13.77 -4.76 10.34
CA ASP A 34 -13.36 -4.38 9.00
C ASP A 34 -12.03 -3.61 9.05
N ALA A 35 -11.49 -3.32 7.87
CA ALA A 35 -10.33 -2.45 7.74
C ALA A 35 -10.40 -1.62 6.46
N LEU A 36 -9.71 -0.49 6.45
CA LEU A 36 -9.52 0.38 5.29
C LEU A 36 -8.07 0.31 4.86
N ILE A 37 -7.84 -0.14 3.63
CA ILE A 37 -6.56 0.00 2.94
C ILE A 37 -6.42 1.44 2.47
N THR A 38 -5.26 2.04 2.71
CA THR A 38 -4.84 3.29 2.05
C THR A 38 -3.48 3.06 1.38
N LEU A 39 -3.43 3.31 0.07
CA LEU A 39 -2.22 3.23 -0.74
C LEU A 39 -1.86 4.62 -1.26
N ASN A 40 -0.67 5.11 -0.92
CA ASN A 40 -0.22 6.45 -1.28
C ASN A 40 1.04 6.37 -2.14
N GLU A 41 0.98 6.92 -3.35
CA GLU A 41 2.13 7.04 -4.24
C GLU A 41 3.00 8.22 -3.79
N ARG A 42 4.30 7.98 -3.55
CA ARG A 42 5.15 8.91 -2.80
C ARG A 42 5.52 10.18 -3.56
N LEU A 43 5.55 10.15 -4.90
CA LEU A 43 5.95 11.32 -5.71
C LEU A 43 4.75 12.19 -6.10
N SER A 44 3.74 11.61 -6.75
CA SER A 44 2.54 12.28 -7.24
C SER A 44 1.52 12.62 -6.15
N GLY A 45 1.57 11.94 -5.01
CA GLY A 45 0.58 12.08 -3.94
C GLY A 45 -0.77 11.44 -4.25
N LEU A 46 -0.89 10.64 -5.31
CA LEU A 46 -2.10 9.87 -5.61
C LEU A 46 -2.40 8.90 -4.46
N SER A 47 -3.64 8.94 -3.94
CA SER A 47 -4.10 8.05 -2.87
C SER A 47 -5.26 7.17 -3.37
N LEU A 48 -5.16 5.88 -3.09
CA LEU A 48 -6.16 4.86 -3.39
C LEU A 48 -6.66 4.23 -2.10
N GLN A 49 -7.96 4.01 -1.99
CA GLN A 49 -8.56 3.53 -0.75
C GLN A 49 -9.60 2.45 -1.00
N ARG A 50 -9.65 1.45 -0.11
CA ARG A 50 -10.64 0.37 -0.19
C ARG A 50 -10.95 -0.23 1.17
N TRP A 51 -12.24 -0.32 1.48
CA TRP A 51 -12.74 -1.12 2.58
C TRP A 51 -12.55 -2.62 2.27
N ILE A 52 -12.06 -3.36 3.26
CA ILE A 52 -11.93 -4.80 3.23
C ILE A 52 -12.63 -5.41 4.44
N PRO A 53 -13.17 -6.64 4.32
CA PRO A 53 -13.98 -7.24 5.37
C PRO A 53 -13.20 -7.56 6.64
N SER A 54 -11.86 -7.57 6.60
CA SER A 54 -11.03 -7.90 7.75
C SER A 54 -9.55 -7.63 7.45
N LYS A 55 -8.66 -7.66 8.46
CA LYS A 55 -7.23 -7.29 8.37
C LYS A 55 -6.29 -8.43 7.95
N GLU A 56 -6.86 -9.60 7.66
CA GLU A 56 -6.17 -10.83 7.33
C GLU A 56 -5.42 -10.68 6.01
N ALA A 57 -4.25 -11.31 5.93
CA ALA A 57 -3.31 -11.11 4.83
C ALA A 57 -3.91 -11.40 3.45
N ASP A 58 -4.82 -12.38 3.34
CA ASP A 58 -5.50 -12.71 2.09
C ASP A 58 -6.45 -11.58 1.64
N LYS A 59 -7.21 -10.99 2.57
CA LYS A 59 -8.11 -9.86 2.29
C LYS A 59 -7.33 -8.62 1.92
N VAL A 60 -6.24 -8.35 2.64
CA VAL A 60 -5.33 -7.25 2.33
C VAL A 60 -4.72 -7.43 0.94
N ALA A 61 -4.19 -8.61 0.62
CA ALA A 61 -3.57 -8.90 -0.67
C ALA A 61 -4.55 -8.72 -1.84
N VAL A 62 -5.76 -9.28 -1.74
CA VAL A 62 -6.81 -9.12 -2.76
C VAL A 62 -7.19 -7.64 -2.93
N GLY A 63 -7.32 -6.90 -1.81
CA GLY A 63 -7.64 -5.47 -1.83
C GLY A 63 -6.57 -4.63 -2.54
N VAL A 64 -5.30 -4.88 -2.22
CA VAL A 64 -4.13 -4.23 -2.84
C VAL A 64 -4.04 -4.54 -4.32
N ILE A 65 -4.15 -5.82 -4.71
CA ILE A 65 -4.13 -6.23 -6.12
C ILE A 65 -5.23 -5.51 -6.89
N HIS A 66 -6.44 -5.46 -6.35
CA HIS A 66 -7.55 -4.77 -7.02
C HIS A 66 -7.32 -3.25 -7.11
N LEU A 67 -6.66 -2.61 -6.14
CA LEU A 67 -6.34 -1.17 -6.22
C LEU A 67 -5.24 -0.89 -7.26
N LEU A 68 -4.20 -1.72 -7.31
CA LEU A 68 -3.02 -1.49 -8.14
C LEU A 68 -3.10 -2.07 -9.55
N SER A 69 -3.98 -3.05 -9.81
CA SER A 69 -4.10 -3.69 -11.14
C SER A 69 -4.34 -2.70 -12.28
N PRO A 70 -5.22 -1.68 -12.16
CA PRO A 70 -5.39 -0.66 -13.20
C PRO A 70 -4.16 0.22 -13.43
N LEU A 71 -3.27 0.31 -12.44
CA LEU A 71 -2.06 1.12 -12.45
C LEU A 71 -0.80 0.27 -12.56
N LYS A 72 -0.89 -0.99 -13.01
CA LYS A 72 0.23 -1.94 -13.03
C LYS A 72 1.49 -1.40 -13.72
N ALA A 73 1.34 -0.53 -14.72
CA ALA A 73 2.46 0.12 -15.41
C ALA A 73 3.27 1.09 -14.50
N PHE A 74 2.70 1.49 -13.36
CA PHE A 74 3.23 2.43 -12.38
C PHE A 74 3.38 1.76 -11.00
N VAL A 75 3.76 0.47 -10.97
CA VAL A 75 4.07 -0.26 -9.74
C VAL A 75 5.47 -0.83 -9.90
N HIS A 76 6.36 -0.49 -8.98
CA HIS A 76 7.77 -0.92 -8.96
C HIS A 76 8.07 -2.04 -7.98
#